data_AF-A0A968QCB6-F1
#
_entry.id   AF-A0A968QCB6-F1
#
_cell.length_a   1.000
_cell.length_b   1.000
_cell.length_c   1.000
_cell.angle_alpha   90.00
_cell.angle_beta   90.00
_cell.angle_gamma   90.00
#
_symmetry.space_group_name_H-M   'P 1'
#
loop_
_entity.id
_entity.type
_entity.pdbx_description
1 polymer ?
#
loop_
_entity_poly.entity_id
_entity_poly.type
_entity_poly.pdbx_seq_one_letter_code
_entity_poly.pdbx_strand_id
1 'polypeptide(L)'
;MLTFATASDRAQANQLMQPCLIRVIDNLRKHIETLDWRSEYVEHLQWPSHATAAQQQQFADLTAALHQATPEQALRLEEALNQLPAPTPTYELRLTRHSQTASLDVWELCFQVCFKDYTPHQPVSVMVLCSTPAAMLTGLPSTRKPGR
;
A
#
# COMPACT_ATOMS: atom_id res chain seq x y z
N MET A 1 6.66 -4.01 -10.91
CA MET A 1 5.97 -3.07 -10.01
C MET A 1 4.81 -3.79 -9.38
N LEU A 2 4.81 -3.76 -8.05
CA LEU A 2 3.82 -4.44 -7.23
C LEU A 2 2.42 -3.88 -7.50
N THR A 3 1.45 -4.77 -7.68
CA THR A 3 0.03 -4.40 -7.77
C THR A 3 -0.76 -5.16 -6.70
N PHE A 4 -1.86 -4.56 -6.27
CA PHE A 4 -2.78 -5.17 -5.30
C PHE A 4 -4.11 -5.49 -5.99
N ALA A 5 -4.75 -6.58 -5.59
CA ALA A 5 -6.04 -6.99 -6.14
C ALA A 5 -7.14 -5.95 -5.84
N THR A 6 -7.13 -5.38 -4.63
CA THR A 6 -8.08 -4.33 -4.23
C THR A 6 -7.41 -3.17 -3.48
N ALA A 7 -8.13 -2.05 -3.36
CA ALA A 7 -7.70 -0.93 -2.51
C ALA A 7 -7.60 -1.34 -1.03
N SER A 8 -8.44 -2.27 -0.58
CA SER A 8 -8.40 -2.81 0.78
C SER A 8 -7.14 -3.64 1.02
N ASP A 9 -6.73 -4.48 0.08
CA ASP A 9 -5.49 -5.27 0.18
C ASP A 9 -4.27 -4.36 0.32
N ARG A 10 -4.26 -3.27 -0.44
CA ARG A 10 -3.20 -2.26 -0.36
C ARG A 10 -3.21 -1.52 0.98
N ALA A 11 -4.38 -1.10 1.47
CA ALA A 11 -4.49 -0.45 2.78
C ALA A 11 -3.99 -1.37 3.90
N GLN A 12 -4.34 -2.67 3.82
CA GLN A 12 -3.88 -3.67 4.76
C GLN A 12 -2.37 -3.91 4.67
N ALA A 13 -1.83 -4.04 3.46
CA ALA A 13 -0.39 -4.12 3.24
C ALA A 13 0.34 -2.90 3.82
N ASN A 14 -0.20 -1.70 3.58
CA ASN A 14 0.38 -0.45 4.08
C ASN A 14 0.54 -0.46 5.60
N GLN A 15 -0.44 -1.00 6.32
CA GLN A 15 -0.38 -1.11 7.77
C GLN A 15 0.61 -2.19 8.23
N LEU A 16 0.57 -3.38 7.61
CA LEU A 16 1.34 -4.53 8.06
C LEU A 16 2.83 -4.47 7.67
N MET A 17 3.15 -3.84 6.54
CA MET A 17 4.48 -3.89 5.94
C MET A 17 5.42 -2.81 6.44
N GLN A 18 4.97 -1.80 7.21
CA GLN A 18 5.84 -0.73 7.72
C GLN A 18 7.12 -1.25 8.39
N PRO A 19 7.08 -2.29 9.26
CA PRO A 19 8.30 -2.81 9.88
C PRO A 19 9.23 -3.51 8.87
N CYS A 20 8.69 -4.21 7.86
CA CYS A 20 9.46 -4.85 6.79
C CYS A 20 10.16 -3.77 5.94
N LEU A 21 9.43 -2.72 5.57
CA LEU A 21 9.92 -1.59 4.77
C LEU A 21 11.10 -0.87 5.44
N ILE A 22 10.96 -0.49 6.71
CA ILE A 22 12.03 0.18 7.47
C ILE A 22 13.30 -0.69 7.47
N ARG A 23 13.16 -2.00 7.73
CA ARG A 23 14.29 -2.92 7.78
C ARG A 23 14.95 -3.09 6.42
N VAL A 24 14.17 -3.23 5.34
CA VAL A 24 14.71 -3.38 3.99
C VAL A 24 15.48 -2.13 3.58
N ILE A 25 14.91 -0.94 3.74
CA ILE A 25 15.58 0.33 3.41
C ILE A 25 16.86 0.52 4.23
N ASP A 26 16.83 0.23 5.53
CA ASP A 26 18.01 0.35 6.39
C ASP A 26 19.14 -0.59 5.96
N ASN A 27 18.81 -1.86 5.64
CA ASN A 27 19.81 -2.81 5.13
C ASN A 27 20.36 -2.39 3.75
N LEU A 28 19.49 -1.92 2.85
CA LEU A 28 19.91 -1.40 1.54
C LEU A 28 20.89 -0.25 1.70
N ARG A 29 20.55 0.75 2.55
CA ARG A 29 21.42 1.90 2.82
C ARG A 29 22.80 1.45 3.30
N LYS A 30 22.86 0.62 4.35
CA LYS A 30 24.11 0.12 4.93
C LYS A 30 24.96 -0.62 3.90
N HIS A 31 24.35 -1.44 3.05
CA HIS A 31 25.08 -2.15 2.02
C HIS A 31 25.56 -1.23 0.90
N ILE A 32 24.73 -0.30 0.44
CA ILE A 32 25.10 0.65 -0.62
C ILE A 32 26.25 1.57 -0.17
N GLU A 33 26.29 1.97 1.10
CA GLU A 33 27.40 2.76 1.66
C GLU A 33 28.77 2.04 1.55
N THR A 34 28.78 0.71 1.48
CA THR A 34 30.01 -0.08 1.29
C THR A 34 30.36 -0.31 -0.19
N LEU A 35 29.46 0.06 -1.10
CA LEU A 35 29.59 -0.16 -2.53
C LEU A 35 29.88 1.17 -3.24
N ASP A 36 30.53 1.11 -4.41
CA ASP A 36 30.73 2.27 -5.28
C ASP A 36 29.46 2.63 -6.10
N TRP A 37 28.28 2.50 -5.49
CA TRP A 37 27.00 2.78 -6.13
C TRP A 37 26.34 3.96 -5.43
N ARG A 38 25.85 4.93 -6.20
CA ARG A 38 25.02 6.03 -5.71
C ARG A 38 23.56 5.61 -5.67
N SER A 39 22.88 5.83 -4.55
CA SER A 39 21.43 5.60 -4.42
C SER A 39 20.60 6.88 -4.54
N GLU A 40 19.46 6.78 -5.21
CA GLU A 40 18.39 7.78 -5.25
C GLU A 40 17.05 7.07 -5.01
N TYR A 41 16.27 7.56 -4.05
CA TYR A 41 14.89 7.10 -3.84
C TYR A 41 13.94 8.03 -4.59
N VAL A 42 13.21 7.48 -5.56
CA VAL A 42 12.28 8.22 -6.41
C VAL A 42 10.85 7.82 -6.03
N GLU A 43 10.03 8.81 -5.71
CA GLU A 43 8.59 8.60 -5.52
C GLU A 43 7.89 8.70 -6.89
N HIS A 44 7.01 7.75 -7.16
CA HIS A 44 6.13 7.73 -8.32
C HIS A 44 4.68 7.71 -7.86
N LEU A 45 3.80 8.41 -8.58
CA LEU A 45 2.36 8.34 -8.36
C LEU A 45 1.75 7.35 -9.33
N GLN A 46 1.18 6.26 -8.80
CA GLN A 46 0.49 5.25 -9.59
C GLN A 46 -1.03 5.44 -9.48
N TRP A 47 -1.65 5.77 -10.61
CA TRP A 47 -3.10 5.81 -10.74
C TRP A 47 -3.70 4.41 -10.80
N PRO A 48 -4.91 4.19 -10.24
CA PRO A 48 -5.62 2.94 -10.45
C PRO A 48 -6.04 2.81 -11.93
N SER A 49 -6.06 1.57 -12.44
CA SER A 49 -6.29 1.28 -13.86
C SER A 49 -7.64 1.76 -14.41
N HIS A 50 -8.62 1.99 -13.54
CA HIS A 50 -9.94 2.49 -13.91
C HIS A 50 -10.03 4.04 -13.92
N ALA A 51 -8.99 4.76 -13.49
CA ALA A 51 -9.00 6.22 -13.46
C ALA A 51 -8.88 6.80 -14.88
N THR A 52 -9.86 7.58 -15.29
CA THR A 52 -9.83 8.29 -16.59
C THR A 52 -8.94 9.53 -16.53
N ALA A 53 -8.40 9.96 -17.67
CA ALA A 53 -7.60 11.19 -17.76
C ALA A 53 -8.36 12.42 -17.24
N ALA A 54 -9.68 12.49 -17.45
CA ALA A 54 -10.52 13.56 -16.92
C ALA A 54 -10.57 13.56 -15.38
N GLN A 55 -10.70 12.39 -14.75
CA GLN A 55 -10.65 12.26 -13.29
C GLN A 55 -9.26 12.60 -12.73
N GLN A 56 -8.19 12.20 -13.43
CA GLN A 56 -6.82 12.55 -13.04
C GLN A 56 -6.58 14.07 -13.08
N GLN A 57 -7.07 14.73 -14.13
CA GLN A 57 -7.00 16.19 -14.24
C GLN A 57 -7.82 16.87 -13.15
N GLN A 58 -9.05 16.41 -12.92
CA GLN A 58 -9.92 16.97 -11.88
C GLN A 58 -9.29 16.85 -10.48
N PHE A 59 -8.65 15.72 -10.17
CA PHE A 59 -7.93 15.53 -8.92
C PHE A 59 -6.74 16.51 -8.80
N ALA A 60 -5.98 16.71 -9.88
CA ALA A 60 -4.87 17.67 -9.90
C ALA A 60 -5.36 19.11 -9.66
N ASP A 61 -6.45 19.52 -10.32
CA ASP A 61 -7.03 20.85 -10.19
C ASP A 61 -7.54 21.10 -8.76
N LEU A 62 -8.25 20.13 -8.18
CA LEU A 62 -8.74 20.22 -6.80
C LEU A 62 -7.60 20.26 -5.78
N THR A 63 -6.54 19.47 -5.98
CA THR A 63 -5.35 19.48 -5.12
C THR A 63 -4.64 20.84 -5.18
N ALA A 64 -4.51 21.42 -6.37
CA ALA A 64 -3.91 22.74 -6.54
C ALA A 64 -4.76 23.85 -5.88
N ALA A 65 -6.10 23.75 -5.98
CA ALA A 65 -7.01 24.67 -5.31
C ALA A 65 -6.94 24.57 -3.78
N LEU A 66 -6.75 23.35 -3.23
CA LEU A 66 -6.66 23.12 -1.79
C LEU A 66 -5.49 23.88 -1.14
N HIS A 67 -4.35 24.00 -1.83
CA HIS A 67 -3.18 24.73 -1.32
C HIS A 67 -3.44 26.22 -1.03
N GLN A 68 -4.47 26.81 -1.64
CA GLN A 68 -4.81 28.23 -1.52
C GLN A 68 -6.17 28.44 -0.84
N ALA A 69 -6.82 27.37 -0.39
CA ALA A 69 -8.17 27.40 0.14
C ALA A 69 -8.22 27.98 1.56
N THR A 70 -9.31 28.68 1.89
CA THR A 70 -9.63 28.96 3.30
C THR A 70 -10.07 27.67 4.01
N PRO A 71 -10.04 27.59 5.36
CA PRO A 71 -10.48 26.40 6.08
C PRO A 71 -11.88 25.89 5.69
N GLU A 72 -12.83 26.79 5.42
CA GLU A 72 -14.19 26.44 5.01
C GLU A 72 -14.25 25.91 3.57
N GLN A 73 -13.39 26.41 2.69
CA GLN A 73 -13.27 25.93 1.32
C GLN A 73 -12.52 24.59 1.26
N ALA A 74 -11.51 24.41 2.12
CA ALA A 74 -10.71 23.19 2.20
C ALA A 74 -11.60 21.97 2.48
N LEU A 75 -12.55 22.08 3.42
CA LEU A 75 -13.50 21.01 3.71
C LEU A 75 -14.28 20.54 2.47
N ARG A 76 -14.76 21.47 1.63
CA ARG A 76 -15.51 21.13 0.40
C ARG A 76 -14.62 20.49 -0.66
N LEU A 77 -13.38 20.94 -0.77
CA LEU A 77 -12.41 20.41 -1.73
C LEU A 77 -11.96 19.00 -1.32
N GLU A 78 -11.75 18.76 -0.02
CA GLU A 78 -11.45 17.44 0.53
C GLU A 78 -12.60 16.44 0.28
N GLU A 79 -13.84 16.85 0.50
CA GLU A 79 -15.02 16.04 0.18
C GLU A 79 -15.07 15.65 -1.30
N ALA A 80 -14.78 16.59 -2.20
CA ALA A 80 -14.73 16.33 -3.64
C ALA A 80 -13.57 15.40 -4.04
N LEU A 81 -12.39 15.58 -3.44
CA LEU A 81 -11.23 14.71 -3.65
C LEU A 81 -11.50 13.26 -3.22
N ASN A 82 -12.22 13.06 -2.12
CA ASN A 82 -12.58 11.72 -1.62
C ASN A 82 -13.49 10.92 -2.57
N GLN A 83 -14.17 11.58 -3.53
CA GLN A 83 -15.00 10.93 -4.53
C GLN A 83 -14.23 10.53 -5.80
N LEU A 84 -12.99 11.00 -5.95
CA LEU A 84 -12.16 10.70 -7.10
C LEU A 84 -11.25 9.51 -6.80
N PRO A 85 -10.86 8.72 -7.83
CA PRO A 85 -9.74 7.83 -7.68
C PRO A 85 -8.52 8.64 -7.27
N ALA A 86 -7.75 8.17 -6.29
CA ALA A 86 -6.51 8.82 -5.87
C ALA A 86 -5.30 8.01 -6.35
N PRO A 87 -4.22 8.66 -6.81
CA PRO A 87 -2.97 7.96 -7.07
C PRO A 87 -2.37 7.48 -5.75
N THR A 88 -1.65 6.37 -5.80
CA THR A 88 -0.90 5.88 -4.63
C THR A 88 0.59 6.12 -4.85
N PRO A 89 1.33 6.62 -3.84
CA PRO A 89 2.77 6.71 -3.93
C PRO A 89 3.39 5.31 -3.97
N THR A 90 4.36 5.14 -4.86
CA THR A 90 5.25 3.99 -4.94
C THR A 90 6.69 4.48 -4.91
N TYR A 91 7.61 3.63 -4.43
CA TYR A 91 8.99 4.02 -4.22
C TYR A 91 9.91 3.15 -5.07
N GLU A 92 10.67 3.77 -5.97
CA GLU A 92 11.74 3.16 -6.73
C GLU A 92 13.08 3.51 -6.09
N LEU A 93 13.93 2.52 -5.88
CA LEU A 93 15.34 2.73 -5.57
C LEU A 93 16.13 2.64 -6.87
N ARG A 94 16.77 3.75 -7.24
CA ARG A 94 17.70 3.84 -8.35
C ARG A 94 19.13 3.78 -7.84
N LEU A 95 19.89 2.86 -8.40
CA LEU A 95 21.30 2.65 -8.10
C LEU A 95 22.11 2.98 -9.35
N THR A 96 23.08 3.88 -9.24
CA THR A 96 23.93 4.30 -10.35
C THR A 96 25.39 4.06 -10.03
N ARG A 97 26.13 3.39 -10.92
CA ARG A 97 27.58 3.25 -10.88
C ARG A 97 28.17 3.56 -12.24
N HIS A 98 29.03 4.57 -12.32
CA HIS A 98 29.58 5.11 -13.57
C HIS A 98 28.44 5.45 -14.56
N SER A 99 28.33 4.71 -15.68
CA SER A 99 27.29 4.87 -16.70
C SER A 99 26.15 3.85 -16.61
N GLN A 100 26.15 2.99 -15.59
CA GLN A 100 25.13 1.96 -15.38
C GLN A 100 24.12 2.41 -14.33
N THR A 101 22.84 2.25 -14.65
CA THR A 101 21.73 2.50 -13.75
C THR A 101 20.89 1.24 -13.63
N ALA A 102 20.57 0.84 -12.40
CA ALA A 102 19.61 -0.19 -12.09
C ALA A 102 18.51 0.41 -11.21
N SER A 103 17.26 -0.02 -11.43
CA SER A 103 16.11 0.41 -10.63
C SER A 103 15.41 -0.81 -10.04
N LEU A 104 14.88 -0.68 -8.83
CA LEU A 104 14.04 -1.69 -8.20
C LEU A 104 12.86 -1.04 -7.46
N ASP A 105 11.73 -1.72 -7.47
CA ASP A 105 10.56 -1.36 -6.66
C ASP A 105 10.78 -1.86 -5.22
N VAL A 106 10.83 -0.92 -4.27
CA VAL A 106 11.14 -1.21 -2.87
C VAL A 106 10.03 -2.03 -2.22
N TRP A 107 8.77 -1.80 -2.60
CA TRP A 107 7.64 -2.57 -2.09
C TRP A 107 7.67 -4.00 -2.62
N GLU A 108 7.95 -4.17 -3.91
CA GLU A 108 8.13 -5.50 -4.51
C GLU A 108 9.22 -6.29 -3.79
N LEU A 109 10.37 -5.66 -3.47
CA LEU A 109 11.42 -6.28 -2.67
C LEU A 109 10.95 -6.66 -1.25
N CYS A 110 10.18 -5.80 -0.58
CA CYS A 110 9.62 -6.10 0.73
C CYS A 110 8.72 -7.36 0.67
N PHE A 111 7.90 -7.49 -0.37
CA PHE A 111 7.07 -8.68 -0.55
C PHE A 111 7.90 -9.95 -0.82
N GLN A 112 8.94 -9.87 -1.65
CA GLN A 112 9.86 -10.99 -1.88
C GLN A 112 10.56 -11.46 -0.60
N VAL A 113 10.91 -10.52 0.30
CA VAL A 113 11.53 -10.84 1.60
C VAL A 113 10.51 -11.45 2.56
N CYS A 114 9.31 -10.87 2.61
CA CYS A 114 8.31 -11.19 3.63
C CYS A 114 7.44 -12.42 3.26
N PHE A 115 7.36 -12.83 1.98
CA PHE A 115 6.50 -13.95 1.52
C PHE A 115 7.24 -14.92 0.59
N LYS A 116 7.24 -16.22 0.95
CA LYS A 116 7.95 -17.27 0.18
C LYS A 116 7.27 -17.62 -1.15
N ASP A 117 5.94 -17.52 -1.21
CA ASP A 117 5.14 -17.86 -2.39
C ASP A 117 4.75 -16.61 -3.21
N TYR A 118 5.47 -15.50 -3.01
CA TYR A 118 5.25 -14.30 -3.79
C TYR A 118 5.59 -14.54 -5.27
N THR A 119 4.61 -14.32 -6.13
CA THR A 119 4.77 -14.40 -7.58
C THR A 119 4.77 -13.00 -8.18
N PRO A 120 5.90 -12.53 -8.75
CA PRO A 120 5.95 -11.25 -9.44
C PRO A 120 4.89 -11.14 -10.54
N HIS A 121 4.44 -9.91 -10.82
CA HIS A 121 3.45 -9.60 -11.85
C HIS A 121 2.02 -10.12 -11.62
N GLN A 122 1.72 -10.70 -10.46
CA GLN A 122 0.35 -11.02 -10.06
C GLN A 122 -0.17 -10.03 -9.00
N PRO A 123 -1.43 -9.58 -9.09
CA PRO A 123 -2.02 -8.75 -8.05
C PRO A 123 -2.03 -9.47 -6.70
N VAL A 124 -1.47 -8.84 -5.68
CA VAL A 124 -1.42 -9.41 -4.33
C VAL A 124 -2.75 -9.20 -3.62
N SER A 125 -3.27 -10.29 -3.03
CA SER A 125 -4.38 -10.27 -2.08
C SER A 125 -3.84 -10.44 -0.67
N VAL A 126 -4.24 -9.57 0.27
CA VAL A 126 -3.81 -9.61 1.66
C VAL A 126 -4.98 -10.13 2.48
N MET A 127 -5.08 -11.45 2.61
CA MET A 127 -6.08 -12.05 3.51
C MET A 127 -5.73 -11.72 4.95
N VAL A 128 -6.61 -10.97 5.62
CA VAL A 128 -6.69 -11.00 7.07
C VAL A 128 -7.33 -12.33 7.44
N LEU A 129 -6.56 -13.24 8.05
CA LEU A 129 -7.17 -14.25 8.90
C LEU A 129 -7.79 -13.49 10.07
N CYS A 130 -8.99 -12.96 9.83
CA CYS A 130 -9.79 -12.36 10.88
C CYS A 130 -10.16 -13.53 11.76
N SER A 131 -9.39 -13.70 12.84
CA SER A 131 -9.72 -14.59 13.93
C SER A 131 -11.09 -14.13 14.41
N THR A 132 -12.15 -14.80 13.97
CA THR A 132 -13.49 -14.56 14.48
C THR A 132 -13.50 -15.12 15.92
N PRO A 133 -13.67 -14.31 16.98
CA PRO A 133 -14.07 -14.85 18.25
C PRO A 133 -15.60 -14.91 18.24
N ALA A 134 -16.18 -15.80 17.42
CA ALA A 134 -17.64 -15.91 17.28
C ALA A 134 -18.14 -17.34 17.50
N ALA A 135 -17.46 -18.12 18.36
CA ALA A 135 -17.90 -19.46 18.74
C ALA A 135 -17.89 -19.75 20.26
N MET A 136 -17.76 -18.73 21.12
CA MET A 136 -17.70 -18.94 22.59
C MET A 136 -18.86 -18.30 23.37
N LEU A 137 -19.92 -17.82 22.70
CA LEU A 137 -21.10 -17.25 23.35
C LEU A 137 -22.40 -17.70 22.66
N THR A 138 -22.68 -19.00 22.68
CA THR A 138 -24.07 -19.49 22.69
C THR A 138 -24.17 -20.65 23.67
N GLY A 139 -25.04 -20.46 24.65
CA GLY A 139 -25.23 -21.37 25.76
C GLY A 139 -25.84 -22.71 25.35
N LEU A 140 -25.56 -23.66 26.23
CA LEU A 140 -26.27 -24.93 26.47
C LEU A 140 -27.75 -24.94 26.02
N PRO A 141 -28.23 -26.09 25.51
CA PRO A 141 -29.49 -26.63 25.97
C PRO A 141 -29.25 -27.86 26.85
N SER A 142 -29.65 -27.67 28.11
CA SER A 142 -29.85 -28.66 29.15
C SER A 142 -30.67 -29.87 28.67
N THR A 143 -30.11 -31.07 28.75
CA THR A 143 -30.84 -32.32 28.55
C THR A 143 -31.58 -32.69 29.84
N ARG A 144 -32.87 -32.35 29.91
CA ARG A 144 -33.79 -32.90 30.92
C ARG A 144 -34.88 -33.71 30.22
N LYS A 145 -34.73 -35.04 30.22
CA LYS A 145 -35.81 -35.98 29.88
C LYS A 145 -36.81 -36.04 31.04
N PRO A 146 -38.13 -35.86 30.81
CA PRO A 146 -39.15 -36.39 31.71
C PRO A 146 -39.50 -37.83 31.30
N GLY A 147 -39.72 -38.67 32.31
CA GLY A 147 -39.94 -40.10 32.18
C GLY A 147 -41.28 -40.51 31.57
N ARG A 148 -41.31 -41.77 31.16
CA ARG A 148 -42.48 -42.64 31.18
C ARG A 148 -42.03 -44.07 31.43
#